data_AF-A0A378I6K5-F1
#
_entry.id   AF-A0A378I6K5-F1
#
_cell.length_a   1.000
_cell.length_b   1.000
_cell.length_c   1.000
_cell.angle_alpha   90.00
_cell.angle_beta   90.00
_cell.angle_gamma   90.00
#
_symmetry.space_group_name_H-M   'P 1'
#
loop_
_entity.id
_entity.type
_entity.pdbx_description
1 polymer ?
#
loop_
_entity_poly.entity_id
_entity_poly.type
_entity_poly.pdbx_seq_one_letter_code
_entity_poly.pdbx_strand_id
1 'polypeptide(L)'
;MTNPSDEVQQSEYDPFIHGTTSAALALMSKTNFQLMPVLKMIDDFQVAPMGGELFKGGYEFIGFELVQKEKIGAISFGNLKTGEYNLKEVTGSYTQFVPPTKTAALNHFRHLLNRPIVGAELNLLLVYFTRARQMHESLDQIITKNELDILTQRLKAIAQFYYFVQLLGTYIYPDFEAMKKALLPPASLTKRDITDAVYSFLNFEHLIKRIIESQLDVKSILLNPSEENLGKALALLQLPDKLTIKSGICGDNKEIELPVTQFFSLTKSSTSKKSRSYKKSHFVHLAQNKSGDSINNLLENFLSQELNSDFFINMANDAQKYVSALEDRIRIFNKLANTPQGQFELTVDQRILLDSTYPIIFVSESDLIKPHVNEYRSTGSLKLGDDIRMIATDDKKHREEVRKYLRHHQLNPVQVVLFSDLEKAAHDQLALPLSIDSQPLRAMLAKTRNSKHSALFYELYALLDDLNEKRNKFRYTNPQVFATLDRLLVEITKVMDERFSTDKPLTRKAIQTFSIKSNALIEREKPALELHRGCMGILDTMLTIFASLVVFYPAVYLYQKNKNVTHSFFNTDSGIKAQDTIVTLDKLIDDVDDFPDDKICAEP
;
A
#
# COMPACT_ATOMS: atom_id res chain seq x y z
N MET A 1 -23.01 33.08 42.42
CA MET A 1 -21.81 32.23 42.39
C MET A 1 -22.27 30.80 42.18
N THR A 2 -22.17 30.31 40.96
CA THR A 2 -22.46 28.91 40.59
C THR A 2 -21.33 28.50 39.67
N ASN A 3 -20.54 27.53 40.13
CA ASN A 3 -19.42 26.95 39.38
C ASN A 3 -19.95 26.27 38.11
N PRO A 4 -19.30 26.45 36.96
CA PRO A 4 -19.50 25.56 35.83
C PRO A 4 -18.75 24.25 36.14
N SER A 5 -19.50 23.16 36.26
CA SER A 5 -18.94 21.82 36.14
C SER A 5 -18.63 21.60 34.66
N ASP A 6 -17.35 21.68 34.31
CA ASP A 6 -16.86 21.14 33.05
C ASP A 6 -17.09 19.63 33.07
N GLU A 7 -18.21 19.19 32.49
CA GLU A 7 -18.36 17.81 32.04
C GLU A 7 -17.31 17.58 30.96
N VAL A 8 -16.18 16.98 31.35
CA VAL A 8 -15.26 16.37 30.41
C VAL A 8 -16.06 15.30 29.66
N GLN A 9 -16.51 15.61 28.45
CA GLN A 9 -17.00 14.60 27.51
C GLN A 9 -15.92 13.54 27.40
N GLN A 10 -16.13 12.38 28.01
CA GLN A 10 -15.33 11.19 27.70
C GLN A 10 -15.51 10.96 26.21
N SER A 11 -14.47 11.20 25.41
CA SER A 11 -14.50 10.89 23.99
C SER A 11 -14.85 9.41 23.86
N GLU A 12 -15.94 9.12 23.16
CA GLU A 12 -16.34 7.74 22.94
C GLU A 12 -15.21 7.02 22.17
N TYR A 13 -14.68 5.93 22.73
CA TYR A 13 -13.59 5.16 22.12
C TYR A 13 -14.07 4.49 20.83
N ASP A 14 -13.81 5.12 19.69
CA ASP A 14 -14.23 4.65 18.37
C ASP A 14 -13.08 4.74 17.34
N PRO A 15 -11.98 3.97 17.53
CA PRO A 15 -10.81 4.02 16.66
C PRO A 15 -11.12 3.50 15.26
N PHE A 16 -10.22 3.79 14.32
CA PHE A 16 -10.30 3.24 12.97
C PHE A 16 -9.84 1.80 12.95
N ILE A 17 -10.57 0.96 12.21
CA ILE A 17 -10.28 -0.47 12.05
C ILE A 17 -10.15 -0.86 10.58
N HIS A 18 -9.20 -1.74 10.28
CA HIS A 18 -9.03 -2.33 8.96
C HIS A 18 -8.99 -3.85 9.07
N GLY A 19 -10.02 -4.50 8.53
CA GLY A 19 -10.10 -5.94 8.41
C GLY A 19 -9.14 -6.46 7.35
N THR A 20 -8.36 -7.48 7.70
CA THR A 20 -7.50 -8.18 6.75
C THR A 20 -7.15 -9.56 7.29
N THR A 21 -6.08 -10.17 6.80
CA THR A 21 -5.57 -11.44 7.31
C THR A 21 -4.08 -11.38 7.59
N SER A 22 -3.55 -12.39 8.28
CA SER A 22 -2.12 -12.53 8.58
C SER A 22 -1.22 -12.52 7.33
N ALA A 23 -1.80 -12.75 6.14
CA ALA A 23 -1.14 -12.51 4.86
C ALA A 23 -0.62 -11.08 4.69
N ALA A 24 -1.29 -10.08 5.26
CA ALA A 24 -0.80 -8.70 5.26
C ALA A 24 0.53 -8.58 6.02
N LEU A 25 0.65 -9.24 7.18
CA LEU A 25 1.89 -9.24 7.97
C LEU A 25 3.05 -9.89 7.21
N ALA A 26 2.79 -10.98 6.49
CA ALA A 26 3.80 -11.60 5.63
C ALA A 26 4.43 -10.57 4.67
N LEU A 27 3.60 -9.77 4.02
CA LEU A 27 4.04 -8.79 3.04
C LEU A 27 4.62 -7.52 3.67
N MET A 28 4.14 -7.12 4.84
CA MET A 28 4.60 -5.91 5.54
C MET A 28 6.09 -5.95 5.87
N SER A 29 6.67 -7.14 6.08
CA SER A 29 8.11 -7.28 6.27
C SER A 29 8.96 -6.85 5.05
N LYS A 30 8.36 -6.83 3.84
CA LYS A 30 9.00 -6.29 2.62
C LYS A 30 8.77 -4.79 2.44
N THR A 31 7.76 -4.22 3.08
CA THR A 31 7.35 -2.82 2.92
C THR A 31 7.78 -1.94 4.09
N ASN A 32 8.86 -2.31 4.78
CA ASN A 32 9.31 -1.63 6.00
C ASN A 32 8.21 -1.51 7.07
N PHE A 33 7.35 -2.53 7.15
CA PHE A 33 6.20 -2.62 8.05
C PHE A 33 5.17 -1.51 7.86
N GLN A 34 5.03 -1.02 6.63
CA GLN A 34 4.05 -0.02 6.26
C GLN A 34 2.87 -0.62 5.49
N LEU A 35 1.67 -0.25 5.90
CA LEU A 35 0.43 -0.43 5.16
C LEU A 35 0.23 0.79 4.27
N MET A 36 0.20 0.61 2.94
CA MET A 36 0.22 1.72 1.98
C MET A 36 -0.66 1.43 0.77
N PRO A 37 -1.00 2.44 -0.05
CA PRO A 37 -1.75 2.22 -1.27
C PRO A 37 -1.10 1.17 -2.16
N VAL A 38 -1.92 0.25 -2.70
CA VAL A 38 -1.40 -0.96 -3.35
C VAL A 38 -0.49 -0.67 -4.55
N LEU A 39 -0.83 0.33 -5.38
CA LEU A 39 0.01 0.69 -6.53
C LEU A 39 1.36 1.25 -6.09
N LYS A 40 1.39 2.00 -4.98
CA LYS A 40 2.64 2.49 -4.38
C LYS A 40 3.48 1.34 -3.81
N MET A 41 2.83 0.37 -3.17
CA MET A 41 3.49 -0.85 -2.69
C MET A 41 4.15 -1.64 -3.84
N ILE A 42 3.49 -1.72 -4.99
CA ILE A 42 4.02 -2.38 -6.19
C ILE A 42 5.18 -1.57 -6.78
N ASP A 43 5.04 -0.25 -6.91
CA ASP A 43 6.11 0.60 -7.46
C ASP A 43 7.35 0.59 -6.56
N ASP A 44 7.19 0.86 -5.27
CA ASP A 44 8.30 1.04 -4.34
C ASP A 44 8.96 -0.31 -3.97
N PHE A 45 8.14 -1.34 -3.70
CA PHE A 45 8.60 -2.61 -3.10
C PHE A 45 8.39 -3.86 -3.96
N GLN A 46 7.76 -3.74 -5.14
CA GLN A 46 7.46 -4.87 -6.03
C GLN A 46 6.63 -5.98 -5.34
N VAL A 47 5.73 -5.56 -4.45
CA VAL A 47 4.85 -6.45 -3.68
C VAL A 47 3.40 -6.06 -3.92
N ALA A 48 2.55 -7.07 -4.09
CA ALA A 48 1.09 -6.93 -4.14
C ALA A 48 0.45 -7.65 -2.95
N PRO A 49 -0.70 -7.16 -2.44
CA PRO A 49 -1.39 -7.80 -1.31
C PRO A 49 -1.86 -9.19 -1.75
N MET A 50 -1.83 -10.22 -0.91
CA MET A 50 -2.37 -11.54 -1.27
C MET A 50 -3.90 -11.64 -1.11
N GLY A 51 -4.53 -10.63 -0.52
CA GLY A 51 -5.99 -10.54 -0.38
C GLY A 51 -6.52 -9.11 -0.47
N GLY A 52 -7.74 -8.90 0.03
CA GLY A 52 -8.37 -7.58 0.13
C GLY A 52 -9.32 -7.22 -1.01
N GLU A 53 -10.04 -6.12 -0.81
CA GLU A 53 -11.12 -5.62 -1.67
C GLU A 53 -10.61 -4.95 -2.96
N LEU A 54 -10.12 -5.77 -3.90
CA LEU A 54 -9.74 -5.28 -5.24
C LEU A 54 -10.94 -4.84 -6.09
N PHE A 55 -12.17 -5.15 -5.65
CA PHE A 55 -13.41 -4.82 -6.36
C PHE A 55 -14.02 -3.47 -5.95
N LYS A 56 -13.57 -2.86 -4.84
CA LYS A 56 -14.12 -1.59 -4.31
C LYS A 56 -13.08 -0.45 -4.24
N GLY A 57 -11.81 -0.74 -4.49
CA GLY A 57 -10.70 0.23 -4.36
C GLY A 57 -10.52 1.24 -5.50
N GLY A 58 -11.44 1.30 -6.47
CA GLY A 58 -11.34 2.21 -7.63
C GLY A 58 -10.32 1.75 -8.67
N TYR A 59 -9.96 0.46 -8.70
CA TYR A 59 -8.98 -0.11 -9.62
C TYR A 59 -9.50 -0.26 -11.05
N GLU A 60 -10.80 -0.06 -11.27
CA GLU A 60 -11.50 -0.04 -12.57
C GLU A 60 -11.28 1.24 -13.38
N PHE A 61 -10.37 2.10 -12.91
CA PHE A 61 -9.94 3.32 -13.58
C PHE A 61 -8.46 3.59 -13.24
N ILE A 62 -7.66 4.07 -14.19
CA ILE A 62 -6.22 4.36 -13.95
C ILE A 62 -6.04 5.49 -12.93
N GLY A 63 -6.93 6.50 -12.98
CA GLY A 63 -6.77 7.77 -12.28
C GLY A 63 -6.29 8.89 -13.21
N PHE A 64 -6.03 10.06 -12.63
CA PHE A 64 -5.52 11.24 -13.34
C PHE A 64 -4.17 11.72 -12.77
N GLU A 65 -3.62 10.98 -11.81
CA GLU A 65 -2.40 11.36 -11.10
C GLU A 65 -1.35 10.25 -11.24
N LEU A 66 -0.11 10.56 -10.90
CA LEU A 66 0.95 9.55 -10.80
C LEU A 66 0.72 8.68 -9.57
N VAL A 67 1.21 7.45 -9.58
CA VAL A 67 1.01 6.48 -8.48
C VAL A 67 1.43 7.05 -7.11
N GLN A 68 2.44 7.91 -7.07
CA GLN A 68 2.93 8.53 -5.84
C GLN A 68 1.99 9.58 -5.22
N LYS A 69 1.02 10.09 -5.99
CA LYS A 69 0.04 11.10 -5.55
C LYS A 69 -1.39 10.57 -5.52
N GLU A 70 -1.64 9.50 -6.27
CA GLU A 70 -2.96 8.90 -6.46
C GLU A 70 -3.52 8.28 -5.16
N LYS A 71 -4.83 8.44 -4.97
CA LYS A 71 -5.59 7.80 -3.87
C LYS A 71 -6.23 6.46 -4.25
N ILE A 72 -6.04 6.00 -5.48
CA ILE A 72 -6.58 4.71 -5.94
C ILE A 72 -5.85 3.59 -5.23
N GLY A 73 -6.62 2.64 -4.70
CA GLY A 73 -6.08 1.57 -3.87
C GLY A 73 -5.55 2.04 -2.50
N ALA A 74 -5.90 3.26 -2.07
CA ALA A 74 -5.70 3.66 -0.67
C ALA A 74 -6.46 2.72 0.26
N ILE A 75 -5.93 2.55 1.46
CA ILE A 75 -6.41 1.55 2.41
C ILE A 75 -7.71 2.06 3.04
N SER A 76 -8.76 1.26 2.92
CA SER A 76 -10.07 1.54 3.50
C SER A 76 -10.10 1.18 4.98
N PHE A 77 -10.68 2.07 5.77
CA PHE A 77 -10.89 1.91 7.20
C PHE A 77 -12.37 2.09 7.54
N GLY A 78 -12.76 1.34 8.55
CA GLY A 78 -14.01 1.44 9.27
C GLY A 78 -13.83 2.13 10.61
N ASN A 79 -14.91 2.32 11.34
CA ASN A 79 -14.85 2.66 12.77
C ASN A 79 -15.21 1.43 13.59
N LEU A 80 -14.73 1.37 14.83
CA LEU A 80 -15.02 0.25 15.72
C LEU A 80 -16.53 0.07 15.95
N LYS A 81 -17.24 1.19 16.19
CA LYS A 81 -18.66 1.25 16.56
C LYS A 81 -19.55 1.78 15.45
N THR A 82 -19.12 2.85 14.77
CA THR A 82 -19.98 3.63 13.87
C THR A 82 -19.77 3.27 12.39
N GLY A 83 -20.69 3.73 11.54
CA GLY A 83 -20.61 3.58 10.08
C GLY A 83 -21.05 2.22 9.54
N GLU A 84 -21.04 2.10 8.21
CA GLU A 84 -21.42 0.89 7.49
C GLU A 84 -20.36 -0.21 7.61
N TYR A 85 -19.08 0.17 7.61
CA TYR A 85 -17.95 -0.75 7.77
C TYR A 85 -17.49 -0.74 9.24
N ASN A 86 -18.23 -1.42 10.12
CA ASN A 86 -17.92 -1.51 11.55
C ASN A 86 -17.37 -2.89 11.94
N LEU A 87 -17.09 -3.14 13.23
CA LEU A 87 -16.49 -4.39 13.71
C LEU A 87 -17.25 -5.65 13.23
N LYS A 88 -18.58 -5.61 13.21
CA LYS A 88 -19.41 -6.74 12.77
C LYS A 88 -19.25 -7.00 11.27
N GLU A 89 -19.25 -5.95 10.46
CA GLU A 89 -19.06 -6.07 9.01
C GLU A 89 -17.62 -6.53 8.67
N VAL A 90 -16.64 -5.98 9.37
CA VAL A 90 -15.22 -6.34 9.25
C VAL A 90 -14.99 -7.81 9.58
N THR A 91 -15.44 -8.26 10.75
CA THR A 91 -15.28 -9.66 11.15
C THR A 91 -16.05 -10.60 10.23
N GLY A 92 -17.29 -10.25 9.83
CA GLY A 92 -18.08 -11.03 8.89
C GLY A 92 -17.42 -11.21 7.52
N SER A 93 -16.75 -10.17 7.02
CA SER A 93 -16.12 -10.18 5.68
C SER A 93 -14.79 -10.94 5.63
N TYR A 94 -13.93 -10.77 6.64
CA TYR A 94 -12.54 -11.22 6.57
C TYR A 94 -12.27 -12.56 7.25
N THR A 95 -13.12 -13.00 8.18
CA THR A 95 -13.01 -14.35 8.79
C THR A 95 -13.23 -15.48 7.80
N GLN A 96 -13.89 -15.21 6.68
CA GLN A 96 -14.15 -16.17 5.60
C GLN A 96 -13.18 -16.03 4.42
N PHE A 97 -12.24 -15.09 4.48
CA PHE A 97 -11.34 -14.82 3.38
C PHE A 97 -10.35 -15.98 3.18
N VAL A 98 -10.28 -16.50 1.96
CA VAL A 98 -9.29 -17.50 1.55
C VAL A 98 -8.33 -16.83 0.57
N PRO A 99 -7.01 -16.79 0.87
CA PRO A 99 -6.03 -16.30 -0.09
C PRO A 99 -6.11 -17.07 -1.41
N PRO A 100 -5.87 -16.40 -2.56
CA PRO A 100 -5.85 -17.07 -3.85
C PRO A 100 -4.72 -18.10 -3.85
N THR A 101 -5.01 -19.29 -4.38
CA THR A 101 -3.97 -20.28 -4.65
C THR A 101 -3.01 -19.78 -5.75
N LYS A 102 -1.82 -20.38 -5.84
CA LYS A 102 -0.86 -20.14 -6.94
C LYS A 102 -1.55 -20.19 -8.31
N THR A 103 -2.36 -21.22 -8.55
CA THR A 103 -3.13 -21.40 -9.79
C THR A 103 -4.18 -20.31 -9.98
N ALA A 104 -4.91 -19.94 -8.92
CA ALA A 104 -5.93 -18.88 -9.01
C ALA A 104 -5.30 -17.52 -9.32
N ALA A 105 -4.16 -17.18 -8.69
CA ALA A 105 -3.43 -15.95 -8.97
C ALA A 105 -2.99 -15.85 -10.44
N LEU A 106 -2.44 -16.94 -10.98
CA LEU A 106 -2.07 -17.01 -12.40
C LEU A 106 -3.29 -16.88 -13.31
N ASN A 107 -4.38 -17.57 -13.00
CA ASN A 107 -5.62 -17.51 -13.79
C ASN A 107 -6.22 -16.09 -13.81
N HIS A 108 -6.19 -15.37 -12.68
CA HIS A 108 -6.63 -13.97 -12.65
C HIS A 108 -5.80 -13.07 -13.56
N PHE A 109 -4.48 -13.25 -13.57
CA PHE A 109 -3.59 -12.54 -14.48
C PHE A 109 -3.87 -12.89 -15.95
N ARG A 110 -3.93 -14.19 -16.27
CA ARG A 110 -4.18 -14.68 -17.65
C ARG A 110 -5.53 -14.22 -18.19
N HIS A 111 -6.55 -14.16 -17.34
CA HIS A 111 -7.86 -13.66 -17.71
C HIS A 111 -7.84 -12.18 -18.12
N LEU A 112 -7.10 -11.33 -17.41
CA LEU A 112 -6.93 -9.93 -17.80
C LEU A 112 -6.05 -9.77 -19.04
N LEU A 113 -4.99 -10.58 -19.17
CA LEU A 113 -4.11 -10.57 -20.34
C LEU A 113 -4.88 -10.85 -21.64
N ASN A 114 -5.84 -11.76 -21.60
CA ASN A 114 -6.63 -12.18 -22.77
C ASN A 114 -7.80 -11.24 -23.11
N ARG A 115 -8.07 -10.24 -22.27
CA ARG A 115 -9.15 -9.26 -22.51
C ARG A 115 -8.66 -8.07 -23.33
N PRO A 116 -9.58 -7.34 -23.99
CA PRO A 116 -9.23 -6.08 -24.59
C PRO A 116 -8.89 -5.02 -23.52
N ILE A 117 -7.61 -4.87 -23.18
CA ILE A 117 -7.17 -3.83 -22.24
C ILE A 117 -7.42 -2.45 -22.89
N VAL A 118 -8.32 -1.67 -22.29
CA VAL A 118 -8.67 -0.29 -22.68
C VAL A 118 -7.95 0.78 -21.84
N GLY A 119 -7.02 0.34 -20.99
CA GLY A 119 -6.26 1.17 -20.05
C GLY A 119 -6.82 1.08 -18.64
N ALA A 120 -8.15 1.20 -18.47
CA ALA A 120 -8.82 1.19 -17.17
C ALA A 120 -8.46 -0.01 -16.25
N GLU A 121 -8.16 -1.18 -16.81
CA GLU A 121 -7.86 -2.42 -16.06
C GLU A 121 -6.36 -2.59 -15.72
N LEU A 122 -5.49 -1.65 -16.15
CA LEU A 122 -4.04 -1.78 -15.97
C LEU A 122 -3.64 -1.86 -14.49
N ASN A 123 -4.36 -1.16 -13.61
CA ASN A 123 -4.11 -1.25 -12.17
C ASN A 123 -4.28 -2.69 -11.65
N LEU A 124 -5.35 -3.38 -12.05
CA LEU A 124 -5.56 -4.79 -11.69
C LEU A 124 -4.54 -5.72 -12.35
N LEU A 125 -4.16 -5.43 -13.60
CA LEU A 125 -3.11 -6.18 -14.29
C LEU A 125 -1.79 -6.13 -13.51
N LEU A 126 -1.39 -4.95 -13.03
CA LEU A 126 -0.19 -4.78 -12.20
C LEU A 126 -0.27 -5.61 -10.92
N VAL A 127 -1.41 -5.59 -10.23
CA VAL A 127 -1.64 -6.35 -9.00
C VAL A 127 -1.52 -7.85 -9.27
N TYR A 128 -2.24 -8.38 -10.27
CA TYR A 128 -2.24 -9.81 -10.57
C TYR A 128 -0.91 -10.30 -11.15
N PHE A 129 -0.24 -9.49 -11.97
CA PHE A 129 1.10 -9.80 -12.45
C PHE A 129 2.09 -9.92 -11.29
N THR A 130 2.07 -8.96 -10.35
CA THR A 130 2.95 -8.97 -9.18
C THR A 130 2.66 -10.17 -8.26
N ARG A 131 1.38 -10.50 -8.02
CA ARG A 131 0.99 -11.71 -7.26
C ARG A 131 1.53 -12.98 -7.91
N ALA A 132 1.35 -13.13 -9.23
CA ALA A 132 1.86 -14.29 -9.96
C ALA A 132 3.40 -14.38 -9.82
N ARG A 133 4.10 -13.25 -9.94
CA ARG A 133 5.55 -13.17 -9.71
C ARG A 133 5.95 -13.62 -8.31
N GLN A 134 5.20 -13.27 -7.28
CA GLN A 134 5.47 -13.68 -5.89
C GLN A 134 5.22 -15.19 -5.64
N MET A 135 4.39 -15.85 -6.45
CA MET A 135 3.97 -17.24 -6.25
C MET A 135 4.65 -18.26 -7.18
N HIS A 136 5.27 -17.81 -8.27
CA HIS A 136 5.96 -18.65 -9.25
C HIS A 136 7.49 -18.51 -9.15
N GLU A 137 8.20 -19.50 -9.69
CA GLU A 137 9.67 -19.60 -9.60
C GLU A 137 10.39 -18.86 -10.74
N SER A 138 9.67 -18.46 -11.78
CA SER A 138 10.26 -17.75 -12.92
C SER A 138 9.20 -16.96 -13.70
N LEU A 139 9.66 -16.00 -14.51
CA LEU A 139 8.79 -15.21 -15.39
C LEU A 139 8.10 -16.09 -16.44
N ASP A 140 8.83 -17.05 -17.01
CA ASP A 140 8.35 -17.88 -18.12
C ASP A 140 7.19 -18.81 -17.71
N GLN A 141 7.06 -19.12 -16.41
CA GLN A 141 5.89 -19.81 -15.87
C GLN A 141 4.62 -18.94 -15.88
N ILE A 142 4.78 -17.61 -15.93
CA ILE A 142 3.70 -16.64 -15.78
C ILE A 142 3.28 -16.06 -17.13
N ILE A 143 4.25 -15.70 -17.97
CA ILE A 143 4.03 -15.09 -19.28
C ILE A 143 5.20 -15.45 -20.21
N THR A 144 4.91 -15.84 -21.44
CA THR A 144 5.96 -16.09 -22.44
C THR A 144 6.53 -14.78 -22.96
N LYS A 145 7.76 -14.79 -23.48
CA LYS A 145 8.39 -13.61 -24.09
C LYS A 145 7.51 -12.98 -25.18
N ASN A 146 6.92 -13.79 -26.06
CA ASN A 146 6.04 -13.29 -27.12
C ASN A 146 4.78 -12.60 -26.57
N GLU A 147 4.14 -13.17 -25.55
CA GLU A 147 2.99 -12.54 -24.91
C GLU A 147 3.36 -11.23 -24.21
N LEU A 148 4.52 -11.19 -23.57
CA LEU A 148 5.04 -9.98 -22.92
C LEU A 148 5.34 -8.87 -23.93
N ASP A 149 5.95 -9.22 -25.07
CA ASP A 149 6.26 -8.29 -26.15
C ASP A 149 4.97 -7.72 -26.76
N ILE A 150 3.96 -8.58 -27.02
CA ILE A 150 2.63 -8.18 -27.51
C ILE A 150 1.94 -7.24 -26.51
N LEU A 151 1.93 -7.58 -25.22
CA LEU A 151 1.34 -6.74 -24.19
C LEU A 151 2.03 -5.37 -24.11
N THR A 152 3.37 -5.36 -24.14
CA THR A 152 4.16 -4.12 -24.09
C THR A 152 3.88 -3.23 -25.30
N GLN A 153 3.82 -3.81 -26.50
CA GLN A 153 3.48 -3.08 -27.73
C GLN A 153 2.06 -2.51 -27.65
N ARG A 154 1.10 -3.30 -27.16
CA ARG A 154 -0.28 -2.87 -26.98
C ARG A 154 -0.40 -1.72 -26.00
N LEU A 155 0.24 -1.80 -24.83
CA LEU A 155 0.20 -0.74 -23.82
C LEU A 155 0.77 0.59 -24.36
N LYS A 156 1.88 0.53 -25.12
CA LYS A 156 2.43 1.70 -25.81
C LYS A 156 1.44 2.29 -26.82
N ALA A 157 0.79 1.45 -27.62
CA ALA A 157 -0.21 1.92 -28.58
C ALA A 157 -1.42 2.58 -27.90
N ILE A 158 -1.83 2.10 -26.73
CA ILE A 158 -2.90 2.73 -25.93
C ILE A 158 -2.48 4.14 -25.48
N ALA A 159 -1.23 4.33 -25.04
CA ALA A 159 -0.73 5.67 -24.73
C ALA A 159 -0.76 6.58 -25.97
N GLN A 160 -0.30 6.08 -27.12
CA GLN A 160 -0.35 6.80 -28.40
C GLN A 160 -1.77 7.15 -28.83
N PHE A 161 -2.75 6.29 -28.56
CA PHE A 161 -4.16 6.58 -28.79
C PHE A 161 -4.66 7.78 -27.96
N TYR A 162 -4.29 7.90 -26.69
CA TYR A 162 -4.69 9.06 -25.89
C TYR A 162 -3.97 10.36 -26.31
N TYR A 163 -2.78 10.27 -26.91
CA TYR A 163 -2.19 11.41 -27.63
C TYR A 163 -2.96 11.75 -28.91
N PHE A 164 -3.45 10.74 -29.63
CA PHE A 164 -4.29 10.94 -30.81
C PHE A 164 -5.60 11.65 -30.47
N VAL A 165 -6.25 11.29 -29.36
CA VAL A 165 -7.47 11.97 -28.88
C VAL A 165 -7.24 13.48 -28.70
N GLN A 166 -6.05 13.91 -28.29
CA GLN A 166 -5.70 15.33 -28.10
C GLN A 166 -5.57 16.09 -29.44
N LEU A 167 -5.37 15.40 -30.56
CA LEU A 167 -5.34 16.01 -31.90
C LEU A 167 -6.75 16.32 -32.43
N LEU A 168 -7.78 15.61 -31.96
CA LEU A 168 -9.16 15.80 -32.39
C LEU A 168 -9.67 17.18 -31.94
N GLY A 169 -10.35 17.90 -32.83
CA GLY A 169 -10.85 19.25 -32.57
C GLY A 169 -9.78 20.34 -32.50
N THR A 170 -8.52 19.98 -32.25
CA THR A 170 -7.37 20.90 -32.24
C THR A 170 -6.70 20.98 -33.61
N TYR A 171 -6.46 19.85 -34.26
CA TYR A 171 -5.79 19.75 -35.56
C TYR A 171 -6.56 18.90 -36.58
N ILE A 172 -7.39 17.96 -36.10
CA ILE A 172 -8.19 17.07 -36.94
C ILE A 172 -9.67 17.42 -36.79
N TYR A 173 -10.34 17.65 -37.91
CA TYR A 173 -11.71 18.13 -38.00
C TYR A 173 -12.54 17.29 -38.98
N PRO A 174 -13.88 17.26 -38.86
CA PRO A 174 -14.77 16.72 -39.89
C PRO A 174 -14.54 17.37 -41.26
N ASP A 175 -14.49 16.55 -42.31
CA ASP A 175 -14.48 17.00 -43.69
C ASP A 175 -15.89 16.90 -44.30
N PHE A 176 -16.66 17.97 -44.14
CA PHE A 176 -18.02 18.02 -44.68
C PHE A 176 -18.07 18.09 -46.21
N GLU A 177 -16.99 18.53 -46.87
CA GLU A 177 -16.93 18.53 -48.34
C GLU A 177 -16.69 17.12 -48.87
N ALA A 178 -15.81 16.34 -48.23
CA ALA A 178 -15.65 14.91 -48.50
C ALA A 178 -16.97 14.15 -48.31
N MET A 179 -17.72 14.45 -47.23
CA MET A 179 -19.04 13.87 -47.02
C MET A 179 -20.02 14.23 -48.14
N LYS A 180 -20.12 15.51 -48.53
CA LYS A 180 -20.98 15.93 -49.64
C LYS A 180 -20.61 15.21 -50.93
N LYS A 181 -19.31 15.13 -51.24
CA LYS A 181 -18.79 14.44 -52.43
C LYS A 181 -19.16 12.96 -52.43
N ALA A 182 -19.09 12.29 -51.29
CA ALA A 182 -19.44 10.87 -51.18
C ALA A 182 -20.94 10.59 -51.39
N LEU A 183 -21.79 11.59 -51.17
CA LEU A 183 -23.25 11.49 -51.33
C LEU A 183 -23.73 11.91 -52.73
N LEU A 184 -22.83 12.35 -53.62
CA LEU A 184 -23.20 12.70 -55.00
C LEU A 184 -23.49 11.44 -55.83
N PRO A 185 -24.45 11.49 -56.77
CA PRO A 185 -24.71 10.39 -57.70
C PRO A 185 -23.44 9.97 -58.46
N PRO A 186 -23.25 8.68 -58.77
CA PRO A 186 -24.23 7.58 -58.70
C PRO A 186 -24.29 6.86 -57.34
N ALA A 187 -23.64 7.36 -56.28
CA ALA A 187 -23.61 6.68 -54.99
C ALA A 187 -25.02 6.57 -54.37
N SER A 188 -25.43 5.36 -53.96
CA SER A 188 -26.65 5.09 -53.20
C SER A 188 -26.48 5.29 -51.69
N LEU A 189 -25.39 5.96 -51.29
CA LEU A 189 -25.02 6.18 -49.90
C LEU A 189 -25.90 7.23 -49.24
N THR A 190 -26.25 6.99 -47.99
CA THR A 190 -26.87 7.97 -47.11
C THR A 190 -25.84 8.55 -46.15
N LYS A 191 -26.13 9.72 -45.55
CA LYS A 191 -25.32 10.25 -44.45
C LYS A 191 -25.18 9.21 -43.32
N ARG A 192 -26.25 8.45 -43.07
CA ARG A 192 -26.28 7.42 -42.03
C ARG A 192 -25.27 6.30 -42.32
N ASP A 193 -25.12 5.89 -43.59
CA ASP A 193 -24.14 4.87 -43.99
C ASP A 193 -22.71 5.30 -43.68
N ILE A 194 -22.36 6.57 -43.92
CA ILE A 194 -21.04 7.13 -43.61
C ILE A 194 -20.80 7.14 -42.10
N THR A 195 -21.79 7.58 -41.32
CA THR A 195 -21.68 7.61 -39.86
C THR A 195 -21.62 6.21 -39.24
N ASP A 196 -22.39 5.25 -39.78
CA ASP A 196 -22.37 3.84 -39.36
C ASP A 196 -21.01 3.18 -39.72
N ALA A 197 -20.40 3.57 -40.84
CA ALA A 197 -19.05 3.15 -41.21
C ALA A 197 -18.01 3.60 -40.20
N VAL A 198 -18.05 4.88 -39.81
CA VAL A 198 -17.18 5.42 -38.75
C VAL A 198 -17.43 4.73 -37.43
N TYR A 199 -18.70 4.54 -37.05
CA TYR A 199 -19.06 3.84 -35.83
C TYR A 199 -18.53 2.40 -35.79
N SER A 200 -18.58 1.69 -36.93
CA SER A 200 -18.20 0.28 -37.03
C SER A 200 -16.68 0.07 -37.11
N PHE A 201 -15.96 0.93 -37.82
CA PHE A 201 -14.54 0.70 -38.17
C PHE A 201 -13.55 1.56 -37.39
N LEU A 202 -13.97 2.70 -36.83
CA LEU A 202 -13.10 3.58 -36.03
C LEU A 202 -13.33 3.39 -34.53
N ASN A 203 -13.51 2.13 -34.10
CA ASN A 203 -13.55 1.75 -32.69
C ASN A 203 -12.15 1.64 -32.07
N PHE A 204 -12.12 1.54 -30.75
CA PHE A 204 -10.87 1.53 -29.97
C PHE A 204 -9.92 0.43 -30.45
N GLU A 205 -10.38 -0.81 -30.57
CA GLU A 205 -9.55 -1.96 -30.95
C GLU A 205 -8.92 -1.79 -32.34
N HIS A 206 -9.69 -1.28 -33.32
CA HIS A 206 -9.19 -1.03 -34.67
C HIS A 206 -8.18 0.10 -34.71
N LEU A 207 -8.42 1.19 -33.96
CA LEU A 207 -7.47 2.31 -33.88
C LEU A 207 -6.16 1.88 -33.21
N ILE A 208 -6.22 1.09 -32.13
CA ILE A 208 -5.04 0.52 -31.50
C ILE A 208 -4.26 -0.36 -32.47
N LYS A 209 -4.96 -1.25 -33.20
CA LYS A 209 -4.33 -2.10 -34.21
C LYS A 209 -3.62 -1.27 -35.29
N ARG A 210 -4.26 -0.22 -35.80
CA ARG A 210 -3.65 0.69 -36.79
C ARG A 210 -2.44 1.44 -36.26
N ILE A 211 -2.47 1.90 -35.00
CA ILE A 211 -1.32 2.53 -34.35
C ILE A 211 -0.15 1.54 -34.24
N ILE A 212 -0.44 0.28 -33.88
CA ILE A 212 0.56 -0.79 -33.81
C ILE A 212 1.20 -1.05 -35.18
N GLU A 213 0.37 -1.24 -36.22
CA GLU A 213 0.81 -1.57 -37.58
C GLU A 213 1.59 -0.43 -38.24
N SER A 214 1.17 0.82 -38.01
CA SER A 214 1.84 2.01 -38.54
C SER A 214 3.11 2.42 -37.77
N GLN A 215 3.31 1.87 -36.56
CA GLN A 215 4.39 2.28 -35.64
C GLN A 215 4.42 3.79 -35.38
N LEU A 216 3.25 4.43 -35.37
CA LEU A 216 3.13 5.87 -35.32
C LEU A 216 3.46 6.41 -33.91
N ASP A 217 4.37 7.38 -33.83
CA ASP A 217 4.64 8.13 -32.61
C ASP A 217 3.81 9.42 -32.56
N VAL A 218 2.56 9.26 -32.14
CA VAL A 218 1.58 10.35 -32.02
C VAL A 218 1.99 11.39 -30.98
N LYS A 219 2.69 10.99 -29.91
CA LYS A 219 3.26 11.91 -28.92
C LYS A 219 4.18 12.94 -29.58
N SER A 220 5.10 12.47 -30.43
CA SER A 220 6.01 13.34 -31.16
C SER A 220 5.29 14.24 -32.17
N ILE A 221 4.23 13.73 -32.81
CA ILE A 221 3.36 14.53 -33.70
C ILE A 221 2.66 15.65 -32.93
N LEU A 222 2.11 15.35 -31.75
CA LEU A 222 1.43 16.33 -30.89
C LEU A 222 2.38 17.44 -30.43
N LEU A 223 3.63 17.09 -30.12
CA LEU A 223 4.66 18.05 -29.69
C LEU A 223 5.21 18.89 -30.86
N ASN A 224 5.27 18.33 -32.07
CA ASN A 224 5.80 18.98 -33.26
C ASN A 224 4.83 18.83 -34.45
N PRO A 225 3.69 19.55 -34.44
CA PRO A 225 2.69 19.43 -35.48
C PRO A 225 3.20 20.06 -36.78
N SER A 226 3.32 19.23 -37.82
CA SER A 226 3.53 19.66 -39.20
C SER A 226 2.46 19.04 -40.09
N GLU A 227 2.21 19.60 -41.28
CA GLU A 227 1.20 19.06 -42.20
C GLU A 227 1.48 17.58 -42.54
N GLU A 228 2.75 17.22 -42.77
CA GLU A 228 3.17 15.83 -42.99
C GLU A 228 2.87 14.93 -41.79
N ASN A 229 3.25 15.38 -40.58
CA ASN A 229 3.07 14.62 -39.34
C ASN A 229 1.58 14.44 -39.00
N LEU A 230 0.81 15.51 -39.13
CA LEU A 230 -0.64 15.48 -38.94
C LEU A 230 -1.34 14.63 -40.00
N GLY A 231 -0.84 14.61 -41.24
CA GLY A 231 -1.29 13.72 -42.29
C GLY A 231 -1.14 12.24 -41.92
N LYS A 232 -0.02 11.85 -41.29
CA LYS A 232 0.19 10.49 -40.78
C LYS A 232 -0.81 10.12 -39.68
N ALA A 233 -1.09 11.04 -38.75
CA ALA A 233 -2.11 10.82 -37.71
C ALA A 233 -3.53 10.75 -38.29
N LEU A 234 -3.83 11.59 -39.27
CA LEU A 234 -5.12 11.63 -39.96
C LEU A 234 -5.42 10.32 -40.70
N ALA A 235 -4.39 9.64 -41.23
CA ALA A 235 -4.53 8.34 -41.88
C ALA A 235 -5.11 7.25 -40.96
N LEU A 236 -4.98 7.39 -39.63
CA LEU A 236 -5.61 6.47 -38.67
C LEU A 236 -7.15 6.45 -38.78
N LEU A 237 -7.76 7.52 -39.29
CA LEU A 237 -9.22 7.65 -39.47
C LEU A 237 -9.70 7.23 -40.87
N GLN A 238 -8.81 6.81 -41.77
CA GLN A 238 -9.18 6.43 -43.13
C GLN A 238 -9.98 5.12 -43.15
N LEU A 239 -11.12 5.09 -43.84
CA LEU A 239 -11.95 3.90 -43.98
C LEU A 239 -11.50 3.03 -45.17
N PRO A 240 -11.80 1.72 -45.18
CA PRO A 240 -11.72 0.93 -46.41
C PRO A 240 -12.68 1.47 -47.48
N ASP A 241 -12.38 1.22 -48.75
CA ASP A 241 -13.27 1.51 -49.88
C ASP A 241 -14.50 0.59 -49.91
N LYS A 242 -14.35 -0.68 -49.53
CA LYS A 242 -15.44 -1.64 -49.40
C LYS A 242 -15.56 -2.17 -47.98
N LEU A 243 -16.75 -2.11 -47.42
CA LEU A 243 -16.98 -2.54 -46.05
C LEU A 243 -18.43 -2.99 -45.78
N THR A 244 -18.58 -3.82 -44.75
CA THR A 244 -19.87 -4.23 -44.19
C THR A 244 -20.12 -3.45 -42.90
N ILE A 245 -21.15 -2.61 -42.89
CA ILE A 245 -21.59 -1.84 -41.72
C ILE A 245 -22.77 -2.51 -41.03
N LYS A 246 -22.96 -2.22 -39.75
CA LYS A 246 -24.22 -2.48 -39.05
C LYS A 246 -25.09 -1.24 -39.15
N SER A 247 -26.22 -1.33 -39.85
CA SER A 247 -27.11 -0.18 -40.06
C SER A 247 -28.52 -0.44 -39.53
N GLY A 248 -29.19 0.63 -39.10
CA GLY A 248 -30.57 0.60 -38.58
C GLY A 248 -30.71 0.16 -37.12
N ILE A 249 -31.97 0.12 -36.64
CA ILE A 249 -32.32 -0.15 -35.23
C ILE A 249 -31.98 -1.60 -34.82
N CYS A 250 -31.99 -2.54 -35.78
CA CYS A 250 -31.66 -3.95 -35.56
C CYS A 250 -30.19 -4.29 -35.82
N GLY A 251 -29.40 -3.36 -36.38
CA GLY A 251 -27.98 -3.57 -36.68
C GLY A 251 -27.72 -4.58 -37.81
N ASP A 252 -28.56 -4.57 -38.84
CA ASP A 252 -28.42 -5.47 -39.99
C ASP A 252 -27.12 -5.18 -40.76
N ASN A 253 -26.48 -6.24 -41.24
CA ASN A 253 -25.29 -6.11 -42.06
C ASN A 253 -25.66 -5.51 -43.43
N LYS A 254 -25.02 -4.41 -43.80
CA LYS A 254 -25.15 -3.75 -45.10
C LYS A 254 -23.78 -3.56 -45.73
N GLU A 255 -23.59 -4.08 -46.92
CA GLU A 255 -22.39 -3.82 -47.71
C GLU A 255 -22.50 -2.47 -48.40
N ILE A 256 -21.44 -1.66 -48.29
CA ILE A 256 -21.34 -0.36 -48.92
C ILE A 256 -19.97 -0.20 -49.60
N GLU A 257 -19.93 0.61 -50.65
CA GLU A 257 -18.72 1.05 -51.32
C GLU A 257 -18.59 2.57 -51.17
N LEU A 258 -17.50 3.01 -50.54
CA LEU A 258 -17.22 4.41 -50.25
C LEU A 258 -16.36 5.03 -51.37
N PRO A 259 -16.90 5.98 -52.15
CA PRO A 259 -16.14 6.68 -53.19
C PRO A 259 -15.10 7.66 -52.59
N VAL A 260 -15.22 7.97 -51.31
CA VAL A 260 -14.25 8.75 -50.53
C VAL A 260 -14.03 8.02 -49.21
N THR A 261 -12.77 7.76 -48.87
CA THR A 261 -12.40 6.99 -47.68
C THR A 261 -11.94 7.84 -46.50
N GLN A 262 -11.71 9.13 -46.70
CA GLN A 262 -11.28 10.07 -45.68
C GLN A 262 -12.37 11.11 -45.43
N PHE A 263 -12.94 11.10 -44.23
CA PHE A 263 -14.02 12.02 -43.80
C PHE A 263 -13.58 13.00 -42.71
N PHE A 264 -12.29 13.02 -42.41
CA PHE A 264 -11.66 14.00 -41.54
C PHE A 264 -10.57 14.74 -42.32
N SER A 265 -10.27 15.98 -41.94
CA SER A 265 -9.25 16.81 -42.56
C SER A 265 -8.47 17.61 -41.53
N LEU A 266 -7.38 18.24 -41.98
CA LEU A 266 -6.62 19.21 -41.19
C LEU A 266 -7.22 20.62 -41.24
N THR A 267 -8.28 20.83 -42.03
CA THR A 267 -8.89 22.15 -42.22
C THR A 267 -10.08 22.31 -41.30
N LYS A 268 -10.07 23.35 -40.48
CA LYS A 268 -11.17 23.65 -39.56
C LYS A 268 -12.43 24.04 -40.34
N SER A 269 -13.53 23.32 -40.14
CA SER A 269 -14.83 23.67 -40.73
C SER A 269 -15.39 24.95 -40.09
N SER A 270 -16.06 25.79 -40.87
CA SER A 270 -16.72 27.02 -40.41
C SER A 270 -18.08 26.80 -39.74
N THR A 271 -18.62 25.58 -39.76
CA THR A 271 -19.96 25.29 -39.25
C THR A 271 -19.97 25.08 -37.74
N SER A 272 -20.51 26.04 -37.00
CA SER A 272 -20.75 25.97 -35.55
C SER A 272 -22.24 25.77 -35.28
N LYS A 273 -22.65 24.55 -34.91
CA LYS A 273 -23.94 24.30 -34.25
C LYS A 273 -23.76 24.29 -32.73
N LYS A 274 -24.85 24.50 -31.98
CA LYS A 274 -24.87 24.27 -30.52
C LYS A 274 -24.46 22.82 -30.26
N SER A 275 -23.38 22.64 -29.51
CA SER A 275 -22.86 21.33 -29.11
C SER A 275 -23.19 21.04 -27.65
N ARG A 276 -23.26 19.75 -27.31
CA ARG A 276 -23.33 19.31 -25.92
C ARG A 276 -22.08 19.77 -25.16
N SER A 277 -22.26 20.27 -23.93
CA SER A 277 -21.12 20.63 -23.09
C SER A 277 -20.34 19.41 -22.62
N TYR A 278 -19.01 19.52 -22.63
CA TYR A 278 -18.12 18.51 -22.07
C TYR A 278 -18.28 18.42 -20.54
N LYS A 279 -18.25 17.19 -20.02
CA LYS A 279 -18.16 16.87 -18.59
C LYS A 279 -17.06 15.83 -18.42
N LYS A 280 -16.31 15.91 -17.31
CA LYS A 280 -15.24 14.94 -16.97
C LYS A 280 -15.70 13.47 -17.02
N SER A 281 -16.97 13.20 -16.73
CA SER A 281 -17.55 11.85 -16.85
C SER A 281 -17.48 11.27 -18.27
N HIS A 282 -17.55 12.11 -19.32
CA HIS A 282 -17.39 11.66 -20.71
C HIS A 282 -16.04 11.02 -20.93
N PHE A 283 -14.97 11.64 -20.44
CA PHE A 283 -13.64 11.07 -20.57
C PHE A 283 -13.46 9.80 -19.73
N VAL A 284 -14.02 9.74 -18.51
CA VAL A 284 -14.00 8.51 -17.70
C VAL A 284 -14.69 7.36 -18.46
N HIS A 285 -15.81 7.62 -19.13
CA HIS A 285 -16.50 6.63 -19.94
C HIS A 285 -15.73 6.25 -21.21
N LEU A 286 -15.11 7.21 -21.90
CA LEU A 286 -14.20 6.94 -23.03
C LEU A 286 -13.06 6.01 -22.59
N ALA A 287 -12.43 6.30 -21.46
CA ALA A 287 -11.32 5.51 -20.93
C ALA A 287 -11.72 4.09 -20.49
N GLN A 288 -13.01 3.88 -20.23
CA GLN A 288 -13.61 2.58 -19.96
C GLN A 288 -14.24 1.94 -21.21
N ASN A 289 -14.13 2.59 -22.38
CA ASN A 289 -14.78 2.20 -23.63
C ASN A 289 -16.27 1.89 -23.47
N LYS A 290 -16.98 2.71 -22.68
CA LYS A 290 -18.42 2.56 -22.43
C LYS A 290 -19.23 3.09 -23.61
N SER A 291 -20.30 2.38 -23.95
CA SER A 291 -21.25 2.80 -24.99
C SER A 291 -21.77 4.21 -24.75
N GLY A 292 -21.86 5.00 -25.83
CA GLY A 292 -22.31 6.40 -25.81
C GLY A 292 -21.19 7.42 -25.70
N ASP A 293 -20.05 7.06 -25.09
CA ASP A 293 -18.86 7.90 -24.97
C ASP A 293 -17.58 7.19 -25.48
N SER A 294 -17.69 6.00 -26.08
CA SER A 294 -16.59 5.32 -26.75
C SER A 294 -16.14 6.12 -27.98
N ILE A 295 -14.89 5.94 -28.41
CA ILE A 295 -14.30 6.80 -29.45
C ILE A 295 -15.10 6.81 -30.76
N ASN A 296 -15.65 5.67 -31.16
CA ASN A 296 -16.50 5.56 -32.35
C ASN A 296 -17.82 6.34 -32.21
N ASN A 297 -18.46 6.36 -31.03
CA ASN A 297 -19.61 7.22 -30.75
C ASN A 297 -19.22 8.70 -30.82
N LEU A 298 -18.07 9.07 -30.24
CA LEU A 298 -17.61 10.46 -30.25
C LEU A 298 -17.29 10.94 -31.67
N LEU A 299 -16.63 10.12 -32.49
CA LEU A 299 -16.32 10.43 -33.88
C LEU A 299 -17.59 10.49 -34.75
N GLU A 300 -18.54 9.58 -34.56
CA GLU A 300 -19.86 9.62 -35.18
C GLU A 300 -20.57 10.94 -34.88
N ASN A 301 -20.64 11.31 -33.60
CA ASN A 301 -21.30 12.54 -33.15
C ASN A 301 -20.57 13.80 -33.63
N PHE A 302 -19.25 13.74 -33.83
CA PHE A 302 -18.48 14.83 -34.41
C PHE A 302 -18.84 15.05 -35.88
N LEU A 303 -18.91 13.98 -36.68
CA LEU A 303 -19.36 14.04 -38.08
C LEU A 303 -20.84 14.41 -38.22
N SER A 304 -21.67 14.01 -37.26
CA SER A 304 -23.09 14.35 -37.21
C SER A 304 -23.35 15.81 -36.79
N GLN A 305 -22.32 16.54 -36.34
CA GLN A 305 -22.38 17.91 -35.79
C GLN A 305 -23.13 18.02 -34.45
N GLU A 306 -23.18 16.92 -33.69
CA GLU A 306 -23.68 16.92 -32.30
C GLU A 306 -22.57 17.33 -31.33
N LEU A 307 -21.33 16.97 -31.66
CA LEU A 307 -20.11 17.43 -30.99
C LEU A 307 -19.37 18.44 -31.87
N ASN A 308 -18.76 19.45 -31.24
CA ASN A 308 -17.91 20.42 -31.91
C ASN A 308 -16.45 20.31 -31.44
N SER A 309 -15.56 21.12 -32.01
CA SER A 309 -14.14 21.14 -31.62
C SER A 309 -13.92 21.45 -30.14
N ASP A 310 -14.72 22.34 -29.54
CA ASP A 310 -14.56 22.73 -28.13
C ASP A 310 -14.76 21.54 -27.19
N PHE A 311 -15.65 20.60 -27.53
CA PHE A 311 -15.83 19.37 -26.76
C PHE A 311 -14.53 18.55 -26.70
N PHE A 312 -13.86 18.34 -27.84
CA PHE A 312 -12.61 17.60 -27.90
C PHE A 312 -11.43 18.36 -27.30
N ILE A 313 -11.37 19.70 -27.46
CA ILE A 313 -10.34 20.53 -26.82
C ILE A 313 -10.43 20.41 -25.29
N ASN A 314 -11.64 20.43 -24.72
CA ASN A 314 -11.82 20.23 -23.28
C ASN A 314 -11.48 18.80 -22.84
N MET A 315 -11.83 17.80 -23.65
CA MET A 315 -11.44 16.40 -23.43
C MET A 315 -9.92 16.20 -23.46
N ALA A 316 -9.21 16.91 -24.33
CA ALA A 316 -7.76 16.83 -24.47
C ALA A 316 -7.04 17.14 -23.15
N ASN A 317 -7.56 18.08 -22.35
CA ASN A 317 -7.00 18.41 -21.03
C ASN A 317 -7.04 17.22 -20.05
N ASP A 318 -8.13 16.45 -20.06
CA ASP A 318 -8.25 15.25 -19.22
C ASP A 318 -7.46 14.08 -19.82
N ALA A 319 -7.41 13.96 -21.15
CA ALA A 319 -6.57 12.99 -21.86
C ALA A 319 -5.07 13.17 -21.56
N GLN A 320 -4.60 14.42 -21.46
CA GLN A 320 -3.20 14.73 -21.11
C GLN A 320 -2.84 14.22 -19.70
N LYS A 321 -3.72 14.46 -18.72
CA LYS A 321 -3.51 13.96 -17.33
C LYS A 321 -3.56 12.44 -17.29
N TYR A 322 -4.53 11.86 -17.97
CA TYR A 322 -4.70 10.41 -18.04
C TYR A 322 -3.53 9.70 -18.72
N VAL A 323 -3.03 10.21 -19.85
CA VAL A 323 -1.91 9.58 -20.55
C VAL A 323 -0.62 9.64 -19.72
N SER A 324 -0.42 10.72 -18.95
CA SER A 324 0.69 10.79 -17.99
C SER A 324 0.57 9.73 -16.89
N ALA A 325 -0.63 9.55 -16.33
CA ALA A 325 -0.90 8.50 -15.35
C ALA A 325 -0.71 7.09 -15.96
N LEU A 326 -1.17 6.87 -17.19
CA LEU A 326 -1.01 5.62 -17.93
C LEU A 326 0.47 5.31 -18.20
N GLU A 327 1.25 6.28 -18.70
CA GLU A 327 2.69 6.12 -18.92
C GLU A 327 3.43 5.73 -17.63
N ASP A 328 3.03 6.27 -16.48
CA ASP A 328 3.55 5.88 -15.18
C ASP A 328 3.24 4.42 -14.83
N ARG A 329 2.02 3.93 -15.10
CA ARG A 329 1.69 2.50 -14.89
C ARG A 329 2.42 1.59 -15.87
N ILE A 330 2.64 2.04 -17.11
CA ILE A 330 3.44 1.31 -18.11
C ILE A 330 4.91 1.22 -17.65
N ARG A 331 5.47 2.31 -17.11
CA ARG A 331 6.80 2.31 -16.48
C ARG A 331 6.87 1.27 -15.36
N ILE A 332 5.87 1.23 -14.48
CA ILE A 332 5.81 0.24 -13.38
C ILE A 332 5.74 -1.17 -13.94
N PHE A 333 4.87 -1.44 -14.94
CA PHE A 333 4.79 -2.76 -15.58
C PHE A 333 6.14 -3.21 -16.14
N ASN A 334 6.81 -2.33 -16.89
CA ASN A 334 8.13 -2.61 -17.45
C ASN A 334 9.19 -2.83 -16.36
N LYS A 335 9.13 -2.07 -15.26
CA LYS A 335 9.99 -2.29 -14.08
C LYS A 335 9.78 -3.70 -13.54
N LEU A 336 8.53 -4.11 -13.29
CA LEU A 336 8.21 -5.44 -12.77
C LEU A 336 8.67 -6.57 -13.69
N ALA A 337 8.44 -6.42 -15.01
CA ALA A 337 8.82 -7.43 -16.00
C ALA A 337 10.34 -7.63 -16.08
N ASN A 338 11.12 -6.56 -15.91
CA ASN A 338 12.59 -6.59 -15.97
C ASN A 338 13.24 -6.87 -14.60
N THR A 339 12.47 -6.89 -13.51
CA THR A 339 13.01 -7.12 -12.17
C THR A 339 13.41 -8.59 -12.01
N PRO A 340 14.57 -8.92 -11.41
CA PRO A 340 14.96 -10.30 -11.13
C PRO A 340 13.93 -11.03 -10.25
N GLN A 341 13.72 -12.33 -10.51
CA GLN A 341 12.74 -13.14 -9.80
C GLN A 341 12.96 -13.16 -8.26
N GLY A 342 14.22 -13.19 -7.82
CA GLY A 342 14.57 -13.22 -6.39
C GLY A 342 14.03 -12.04 -5.57
N GLN A 343 13.68 -10.91 -6.19
CA GLN A 343 13.06 -9.78 -5.47
C GLN A 343 11.58 -10.05 -5.10
N PHE A 344 10.91 -10.91 -5.86
CA PHE A 344 9.51 -11.28 -5.61
C PHE A 344 9.39 -12.44 -4.61
N GLU A 345 10.43 -13.25 -4.48
CA GLU A 345 10.44 -14.44 -3.63
C GLU A 345 10.12 -14.13 -2.17
N LEU A 346 9.21 -14.92 -1.61
CA LEU A 346 8.83 -14.82 -0.22
C LEU A 346 9.71 -15.75 0.63
N THR A 347 10.14 -15.26 1.79
CA THR A 347 10.90 -16.06 2.77
C THR A 347 10.04 -17.18 3.33
N VAL A 348 10.67 -18.16 3.98
CA VAL A 348 9.97 -19.27 4.64
C VAL A 348 8.93 -18.75 5.64
N ASP A 349 9.30 -17.79 6.49
CA ASP A 349 8.40 -17.22 7.49
C ASP A 349 7.21 -16.47 6.85
N GLN A 350 7.45 -15.76 5.75
CA GLN A 350 6.39 -15.09 4.99
C GLN A 350 5.42 -16.11 4.38
N ARG A 351 5.93 -17.24 3.86
CA ARG A 351 5.09 -18.30 3.29
C ARG A 351 4.24 -18.98 4.36
N ILE A 352 4.79 -19.24 5.56
CA ILE A 352 4.03 -19.82 6.68
C ILE A 352 2.79 -18.97 6.99
N LEU A 353 2.94 -17.64 7.07
CA LEU A 353 1.82 -16.73 7.31
C LEU A 353 0.80 -16.68 6.17
N LEU A 354 1.21 -16.99 4.94
CA LEU A 354 0.31 -17.07 3.79
C LEU A 354 -0.43 -18.40 3.71
N ASP A 355 0.29 -19.51 3.91
CA ASP A 355 -0.26 -20.86 3.78
C ASP A 355 -1.22 -21.19 4.94
N SER A 356 -0.95 -20.63 6.13
CA SER A 356 -1.80 -20.73 7.32
C SER A 356 -2.41 -19.37 7.68
N THR A 357 -3.15 -18.79 6.72
CA THR A 357 -3.76 -17.47 6.89
C THR A 357 -4.91 -17.50 7.92
N TYR A 358 -4.99 -16.49 8.77
CA TYR A 358 -6.07 -16.27 9.74
C TYR A 358 -6.47 -14.78 9.79
N PRO A 359 -7.70 -14.45 10.22
CA PRO A 359 -8.19 -13.08 10.21
C PRO A 359 -7.50 -12.20 11.26
N ILE A 360 -7.17 -10.98 10.88
CA ILE A 360 -6.66 -9.96 11.80
C ILE A 360 -7.34 -8.62 11.55
N ILE A 361 -7.34 -7.76 12.55
CA ILE A 361 -7.82 -6.37 12.44
C ILE A 361 -6.69 -5.45 12.88
N PHE A 362 -6.30 -4.53 12.00
CA PHE A 362 -5.45 -3.40 12.39
C PHE A 362 -6.30 -2.31 13.02
N VAL A 363 -5.87 -1.80 14.17
CA VAL A 363 -6.54 -0.71 14.89
C VAL A 363 -5.60 0.50 14.94
N SER A 364 -6.13 1.66 14.54
CA SER A 364 -5.37 2.91 14.43
C SER A 364 -6.19 4.11 14.89
N GLU A 365 -5.51 5.05 15.52
CA GLU A 365 -6.02 6.39 15.86
C GLU A 365 -5.25 7.47 15.07
N SER A 366 -4.64 7.09 13.95
CA SER A 366 -3.79 8.00 13.18
C SER A 366 -4.59 9.11 12.50
N ASP A 367 -4.12 10.35 12.63
CA ASP A 367 -4.68 11.52 11.93
C ASP A 367 -4.56 11.44 10.41
N LEU A 368 -3.79 10.48 9.88
CA LEU A 368 -3.67 10.20 8.45
C LEU A 368 -4.92 9.51 7.87
N ILE A 369 -5.86 9.08 8.70
CA ILE A 369 -7.11 8.45 8.25
C ILE A 369 -8.18 9.54 8.17
N LYS A 370 -8.75 9.76 6.98
CA LYS A 370 -9.71 10.84 6.71
C LYS A 370 -11.01 10.31 6.08
N PRO A 371 -12.16 10.98 6.30
CA PRO A 371 -13.41 10.62 5.65
C PRO A 371 -13.31 10.61 4.12
N HIS A 372 -13.93 9.61 3.49
CA HIS A 372 -14.01 9.44 2.04
C HIS A 372 -15.37 8.86 1.63
N VAL A 373 -16.30 9.72 1.24
CA VAL A 373 -17.67 9.35 0.87
C VAL A 373 -18.36 8.60 2.03
N ASN A 374 -18.47 7.26 1.97
CA ASN A 374 -19.14 6.42 2.96
C ASN A 374 -18.16 5.59 3.82
N GLU A 375 -16.86 5.77 3.63
CA GLU A 375 -15.80 5.06 4.35
C GLU A 375 -14.70 6.03 4.79
N TYR A 376 -13.64 5.51 5.41
CA TYR A 376 -12.43 6.26 5.69
C TYR A 376 -11.28 5.73 4.86
N ARG A 377 -10.36 6.61 4.47
CA ARG A 377 -9.15 6.22 3.73
C ARG A 377 -7.91 6.85 4.31
N SER A 378 -6.83 6.08 4.31
CA SER A 378 -5.50 6.60 4.63
C SER A 378 -5.05 7.60 3.57
N THR A 379 -4.61 8.79 3.96
CA THR A 379 -3.99 9.78 3.06
C THR A 379 -2.50 9.52 2.82
N GLY A 380 -1.92 8.56 3.53
CA GLY A 380 -0.51 8.17 3.41
C GLY A 380 -0.28 6.74 3.90
N SER A 381 0.99 6.32 3.92
CA SER A 381 1.38 5.02 4.47
C SER A 381 1.27 5.04 6.00
N LEU A 382 0.74 3.96 6.59
CA LEU A 382 0.60 3.76 8.03
C LEU A 382 1.59 2.70 8.50
N LYS A 383 2.42 3.01 9.50
CA LYS A 383 3.48 2.11 9.96
C LYS A 383 3.06 1.33 11.20
N LEU A 384 3.33 0.02 11.18
CA LEU A 384 3.09 -0.88 12.31
C LEU A 384 4.03 -0.54 13.47
N GLY A 385 3.47 -0.36 14.66
CA GLY A 385 4.16 0.08 15.87
C GLY A 385 4.25 1.59 16.05
N ASP A 386 3.83 2.39 15.04
CA ASP A 386 3.79 3.85 15.13
C ASP A 386 2.35 4.37 14.96
N ASP A 387 1.74 4.09 13.80
CA ASP A 387 0.37 4.46 13.45
C ASP A 387 -0.64 3.36 13.77
N ILE A 388 -0.23 2.10 13.57
CA ILE A 388 -1.02 0.91 13.92
C ILE A 388 -0.43 0.35 15.21
N ARG A 389 -1.13 0.57 16.32
CA ARG A 389 -0.62 0.24 17.67
C ARG A 389 -1.31 -0.97 18.29
N MET A 390 -2.34 -1.48 17.65
CA MET A 390 -3.04 -2.67 18.10
C MET A 390 -3.42 -3.56 16.91
N ILE A 391 -3.24 -4.87 17.10
CA ILE A 391 -3.72 -5.91 16.21
C ILE A 391 -4.69 -6.77 17.01
N ALA A 392 -5.89 -7.01 16.49
CA ALA A 392 -6.79 -8.01 17.02
C ALA A 392 -6.83 -9.25 16.14
N THR A 393 -7.05 -10.42 16.74
CA THR A 393 -7.20 -11.71 16.06
C THR A 393 -8.31 -12.53 16.71
N ASP A 394 -8.76 -13.58 16.05
CA ASP A 394 -9.82 -14.48 16.50
C ASP A 394 -9.49 -15.29 17.78
N ASP A 395 -8.29 -15.87 17.90
CA ASP A 395 -7.97 -16.79 19.00
C ASP A 395 -6.59 -16.59 19.65
N LYS A 396 -6.37 -17.31 20.77
CA LYS A 396 -5.13 -17.22 21.56
C LYS A 396 -3.91 -17.76 20.82
N LYS A 397 -4.06 -18.79 19.99
CA LYS A 397 -2.95 -19.38 19.24
C LYS A 397 -2.44 -18.36 18.22
N HIS A 398 -3.35 -17.79 17.42
CA HIS A 398 -3.00 -16.75 16.45
C HIS A 398 -2.45 -15.50 17.13
N ARG A 399 -2.95 -15.15 18.33
CA ARG A 399 -2.40 -14.04 19.12
C ARG A 399 -0.91 -14.25 19.47
N GLU A 400 -0.53 -15.46 19.87
CA GLU A 400 0.88 -15.80 20.13
C GLU A 400 1.72 -15.82 18.86
N GLU A 401 1.16 -16.26 17.73
CA GLU A 401 1.85 -16.21 16.43
C GLU A 401 2.14 -14.77 15.99
N VAL A 402 1.17 -13.85 16.11
CA VAL A 402 1.36 -12.42 15.84
C VAL A 402 2.41 -11.83 16.78
N ARG A 403 2.36 -12.13 18.07
CA ARG A 403 3.38 -11.67 19.03
C ARG A 403 4.78 -12.16 18.67
N LYS A 404 4.92 -13.43 18.30
CA LYS A 404 6.18 -14.00 17.84
C LYS A 404 6.70 -13.28 16.60
N TYR A 405 5.83 -12.98 15.64
CA TYR A 405 6.17 -12.18 14.46
C TYR A 405 6.69 -10.78 14.83
N LEU A 406 5.96 -10.05 15.70
CA LEU A 406 6.34 -8.70 16.12
C LEU A 406 7.71 -8.69 16.85
N ARG A 407 7.97 -9.68 17.70
CA ARG A 407 9.23 -9.85 18.43
C ARG A 407 10.38 -10.21 17.51
N HIS A 408 10.17 -11.15 16.59
CA HIS A 408 11.17 -11.57 15.61
C HIS A 408 11.66 -10.39 14.77
N HIS A 409 10.74 -9.51 14.36
CA HIS A 409 11.05 -8.32 13.57
C HIS A 409 11.44 -7.09 14.39
N GLN A 410 11.51 -7.20 15.72
CA GLN A 410 11.92 -6.11 16.62
C GLN A 410 11.13 -4.81 16.36
N LEU A 411 9.81 -4.93 16.24
CA LEU A 411 8.94 -3.78 16.01
C LEU A 411 8.71 -2.98 17.29
N ASN A 412 8.33 -1.71 17.13
CA ASN A 412 7.82 -0.90 18.24
C ASN A 412 6.61 -1.60 18.89
N PRO A 413 6.29 -1.29 20.16
CA PRO A 413 5.24 -1.97 20.88
C PRO A 413 3.91 -1.92 20.14
N VAL A 414 3.32 -3.10 19.91
CA VAL A 414 2.01 -3.28 19.31
C VAL A 414 1.23 -4.22 20.22
N GLN A 415 0.10 -3.75 20.71
CA GLN A 415 -0.77 -4.56 21.55
C GLN A 415 -1.49 -5.61 20.71
N VAL A 416 -1.41 -6.88 21.10
CA VAL A 416 -2.15 -7.96 20.42
C VAL A 416 -3.31 -8.43 21.30
N VAL A 417 -4.53 -8.26 20.82
CA VAL A 417 -5.77 -8.57 21.55
C VAL A 417 -6.64 -9.58 20.78
N LEU A 418 -7.71 -10.07 21.40
CA LEU A 418 -8.69 -10.89 20.71
C LEU A 418 -9.84 -10.05 20.13
N PHE A 419 -10.54 -10.56 19.12
CA PHE A 419 -11.79 -9.93 18.63
C PHE A 419 -12.80 -9.74 19.77
N SER A 420 -12.91 -10.71 20.68
CA SER A 420 -13.77 -10.59 21.87
C SER A 420 -13.36 -9.46 22.82
N ASP A 421 -12.09 -9.04 22.82
CA ASP A 421 -11.65 -7.89 23.59
C ASP A 421 -12.08 -6.58 22.90
N LEU A 422 -11.98 -6.51 21.57
CA LEU A 422 -12.49 -5.38 20.79
C LEU A 422 -14.02 -5.24 20.87
N GLU A 423 -14.76 -6.34 20.84
CA GLU A 423 -16.23 -6.33 20.98
C GLU A 423 -16.66 -5.75 22.34
N LYS A 424 -15.94 -6.09 23.40
CA LYS A 424 -16.17 -5.48 24.72
C LYS A 424 -15.75 -4.01 24.73
N ALA A 425 -14.62 -3.69 24.10
CA ALA A 425 -14.10 -2.32 23.98
C ALA A 425 -15.04 -1.36 23.24
N ALA A 426 -15.82 -1.89 22.29
CA ALA A 426 -16.87 -1.14 21.61
C ALA A 426 -17.97 -0.63 22.57
N HIS A 427 -18.09 -1.20 23.76
CA HIS A 427 -19.02 -0.75 24.79
C HIS A 427 -18.30 -0.01 25.93
N ASP A 428 -17.14 -0.52 26.35
CA ASP A 428 -16.32 0.05 27.41
C ASP A 428 -14.83 -0.13 27.08
N GLN A 429 -14.12 0.97 26.81
CA GLN A 429 -12.69 0.95 26.51
C GLN A 429 -11.86 0.28 27.61
N LEU A 430 -12.28 0.38 28.88
CA LEU A 430 -11.57 -0.20 30.02
C LEU A 430 -11.57 -1.74 30.00
N ALA A 431 -12.43 -2.34 29.16
CA ALA A 431 -12.46 -3.77 28.92
C ALA A 431 -11.25 -4.28 28.11
N LEU A 432 -10.52 -3.39 27.43
CA LEU A 432 -9.25 -3.76 26.80
C LEU A 432 -8.23 -4.20 27.84
N PRO A 433 -7.36 -5.18 27.50
CA PRO A 433 -6.17 -5.46 28.29
C PRO A 433 -5.32 -4.18 28.42
N LEU A 434 -4.67 -3.99 29.57
CA LEU A 434 -3.75 -2.89 29.75
C LEU A 434 -2.54 -3.07 28.84
N SER A 435 -2.15 -2.03 28.11
CA SER A 435 -0.94 -2.01 27.27
C SER A 435 0.29 -1.58 28.08
N ILE A 436 1.47 -1.94 27.58
CA ILE A 436 2.76 -1.34 28.00
C ILE A 436 3.31 -0.38 26.95
N ASP A 437 2.64 -0.23 25.81
CA ASP A 437 3.02 0.79 24.84
C ASP A 437 2.96 2.17 25.51
N SER A 438 4.11 2.83 25.51
CA SER A 438 4.31 4.13 26.09
C SER A 438 5.41 4.86 25.31
N GLN A 439 5.36 6.19 25.31
CA GLN A 439 6.39 7.01 24.69
C GLN A 439 7.80 6.71 25.25
N PRO A 440 8.01 6.51 26.56
CA PRO A 440 9.30 6.12 27.11
C PRO A 440 9.85 4.80 26.56
N LEU A 441 9.00 3.77 26.48
CA LEU A 441 9.40 2.46 25.96
C LEU A 441 9.79 2.56 24.47
N ARG A 442 9.01 3.31 23.68
CA ARG A 442 9.33 3.57 22.27
C ARG A 442 10.62 4.36 22.10
N ALA A 443 10.85 5.37 22.94
CA ALA A 443 12.09 6.14 22.91
C ALA A 443 13.31 5.27 23.27
N MET A 444 13.18 4.38 24.27
CA MET A 444 14.21 3.40 24.61
C MET A 444 14.55 2.50 23.41
N LEU A 445 13.54 1.88 22.78
CA LEU A 445 13.76 0.99 21.64
C LEU A 445 14.35 1.73 20.44
N ALA A 446 13.84 2.92 20.10
CA ALA A 446 14.33 3.73 18.98
C ALA A 446 15.82 4.10 19.15
N LYS A 447 16.22 4.52 20.36
CA LYS A 447 17.62 4.92 20.65
C LYS A 447 18.57 3.74 20.71
N THR A 448 18.07 2.58 21.11
CA THR A 448 18.90 1.38 21.29
C THR A 448 18.93 0.50 20.04
N ARG A 449 18.06 0.76 19.04
CA ARG A 449 17.93 -0.03 17.82
C ARG A 449 19.23 -0.26 17.06
N ASN A 450 20.05 0.78 16.92
CA ASN A 450 21.34 0.72 16.22
C ASN A 450 22.53 0.50 17.17
N SER A 451 22.27 0.31 18.47
CA SER A 451 23.33 0.03 19.44
C SER A 451 23.74 -1.45 19.35
N LYS A 452 24.97 -1.75 19.79
CA LYS A 452 25.44 -3.15 19.93
C LYS A 452 24.62 -3.97 20.96
N HIS A 453 23.76 -3.30 21.73
CA HIS A 453 22.89 -3.87 22.76
C HIS A 453 21.44 -4.02 22.31
N SER A 454 21.11 -3.73 21.05
CA SER A 454 19.72 -3.73 20.55
C SER A 454 18.97 -5.00 20.91
N ALA A 455 19.59 -6.17 20.71
CA ALA A 455 19.00 -7.47 21.05
C ALA A 455 18.57 -7.57 22.52
N LEU A 456 19.38 -7.10 23.46
CA LEU A 456 19.07 -7.14 24.90
C LEU A 456 17.92 -6.18 25.26
N PHE A 457 17.85 -5.01 24.64
CA PHE A 457 16.74 -4.07 24.88
C PHE A 457 15.42 -4.58 24.30
N TYR A 458 15.45 -5.25 23.15
CA TYR A 458 14.26 -5.91 22.59
C TYR A 458 13.85 -7.14 23.41
N GLU A 459 14.80 -7.92 23.93
CA GLU A 459 14.52 -9.03 24.84
C GLU A 459 13.90 -8.52 26.15
N LEU A 460 14.41 -7.42 26.71
CA LEU A 460 13.82 -6.75 27.86
C LEU A 460 12.37 -6.30 27.57
N TYR A 461 12.12 -5.70 26.41
CA TYR A 461 10.76 -5.35 25.98
C TYR A 461 9.86 -6.59 25.92
N ALA A 462 10.32 -7.70 25.32
CA ALA A 462 9.54 -8.93 25.25
C ALA A 462 9.18 -9.48 26.65
N LEU A 463 10.12 -9.43 27.59
CA LEU A 463 9.88 -9.83 28.99
C LEU A 463 8.89 -8.90 29.70
N LEU A 464 8.94 -7.59 29.45
CA LEU A 464 7.96 -6.64 29.97
C LEU A 464 6.56 -6.90 29.39
N ASP A 465 6.46 -7.25 28.11
CA ASP A 465 5.19 -7.61 27.46
C ASP A 465 4.63 -8.93 28.02
N ASP A 466 5.48 -9.92 28.27
CA ASP A 466 5.09 -11.17 28.92
C ASP A 466 4.64 -10.93 30.37
N LEU A 467 5.32 -10.06 31.11
CA LEU A 467 4.95 -9.66 32.47
C LEU A 467 3.60 -8.93 32.47
N ASN A 468 3.37 -8.06 31.49
CA ASN A 468 2.09 -7.39 31.29
C ASN A 468 0.95 -8.36 30.99
N GLU A 469 1.21 -9.44 30.24
CA GLU A 469 0.20 -10.48 30.07
C GLU A 469 -0.14 -11.14 31.42
N LYS A 470 0.85 -11.40 32.28
CA LYS A 470 0.59 -11.91 33.63
C LYS A 470 -0.23 -10.89 34.43
N ARG A 471 0.11 -9.60 34.38
CA ARG A 471 -0.69 -8.50 34.98
C ARG A 471 -2.15 -8.63 34.55
N ASN A 472 -2.42 -8.65 33.26
CA ASN A 472 -3.79 -8.73 32.73
C ASN A 472 -4.53 -10.01 33.14
N LYS A 473 -3.84 -11.16 33.22
CA LYS A 473 -4.42 -12.42 33.71
C LYS A 473 -4.87 -12.33 35.18
N PHE A 474 -4.10 -11.62 36.02
CA PHE A 474 -4.40 -11.47 37.45
C PHE A 474 -5.42 -10.39 37.77
N ARG A 475 -5.73 -9.48 36.82
CA ARG A 475 -6.65 -8.34 36.99
C ARG A 475 -7.95 -8.68 37.72
N TYR A 476 -8.53 -9.85 37.41
CA TYR A 476 -9.79 -10.30 38.02
C TYR A 476 -9.65 -11.53 38.94
N THR A 477 -8.48 -12.18 38.94
CA THR A 477 -8.28 -13.47 39.64
C THR A 477 -7.42 -13.34 40.90
N ASN A 478 -6.53 -12.35 40.96
CA ASN A 478 -5.69 -12.07 42.12
C ASN A 478 -5.34 -10.57 42.16
N PRO A 479 -6.19 -9.74 42.80
CA PRO A 479 -6.01 -8.29 42.83
C PRO A 479 -4.70 -7.82 43.47
N GLN A 480 -4.18 -8.56 44.45
CA GLN A 480 -2.91 -8.24 45.10
C GLN A 480 -1.73 -8.39 44.13
N VAL A 481 -1.66 -9.52 43.42
CA VAL A 481 -0.62 -9.76 42.42
C VAL A 481 -0.75 -8.79 41.25
N PHE A 482 -1.98 -8.50 40.82
CA PHE A 482 -2.24 -7.47 39.82
C PHE A 482 -1.67 -6.11 40.26
N ALA A 483 -2.01 -5.63 41.46
CA ALA A 483 -1.54 -4.35 41.98
C ALA A 483 0.00 -4.28 42.12
N THR A 484 0.64 -5.39 42.49
CA THR A 484 2.10 -5.51 42.54
C THR A 484 2.72 -5.39 41.14
N LEU A 485 2.22 -6.16 40.16
CA LEU A 485 2.73 -6.12 38.79
C LEU A 485 2.46 -4.78 38.10
N ASP A 486 1.29 -4.19 38.34
CA ASP A 486 0.92 -2.88 37.81
C ASP A 486 1.85 -1.79 38.33
N ARG A 487 2.08 -1.74 39.65
CA ARG A 487 3.03 -0.82 40.27
C ARG A 487 4.44 -0.99 39.70
N LEU A 488 4.91 -2.23 39.58
CA LEU A 488 6.24 -2.52 39.03
C LEU A 488 6.40 -2.00 37.60
N LEU A 489 5.44 -2.30 36.71
CA LEU A 489 5.47 -1.87 35.31
C LEU A 489 5.38 -0.33 35.18
N VAL A 490 4.53 0.31 35.97
CA VAL A 490 4.40 1.78 36.01
C VAL A 490 5.70 2.43 36.48
N GLU A 491 6.29 1.92 37.56
CA GLU A 491 7.55 2.48 38.08
C GLU A 491 8.72 2.25 37.12
N ILE A 492 8.83 1.06 36.48
CA ILE A 492 9.83 0.83 35.44
C ILE A 492 9.65 1.81 34.28
N THR A 493 8.41 2.04 33.83
CA THR A 493 8.11 3.00 32.75
C THR A 493 8.54 4.42 33.14
N LYS A 494 8.31 4.83 34.40
CA LYS A 494 8.78 6.12 34.92
C LYS A 494 10.30 6.23 34.90
N VAL A 495 11.02 5.16 35.29
CA VAL A 495 12.49 5.14 35.19
C VAL A 495 12.93 5.24 33.72
N MET A 496 12.23 4.58 32.78
CA MET A 496 12.53 4.74 31.35
C MET A 496 12.36 6.18 30.90
N ASP A 497 11.29 6.86 31.32
CA ASP A 497 10.99 8.24 30.94
C ASP A 497 12.12 9.19 31.36
N GLU A 498 12.58 9.06 32.62
CA GLU A 498 13.70 9.84 33.17
C GLU A 498 15.02 9.66 32.39
N ARG A 499 15.23 8.50 31.75
CA ARG A 499 16.55 8.09 31.23
C ARG A 499 16.63 8.01 29.71
N PHE A 500 15.51 7.79 29.03
CA PHE A 500 15.44 7.66 27.58
C PHE A 500 14.68 8.80 26.89
N SER A 501 14.34 9.89 27.61
CA SER A 501 13.71 11.11 27.08
C SER A 501 14.22 11.51 25.69
N THR A 502 13.32 11.71 24.72
CA THR A 502 13.60 11.90 23.29
C THR A 502 14.68 12.93 23.00
N ASP A 503 14.80 13.96 23.82
CA ASP A 503 15.60 15.16 23.53
C ASP A 503 17.05 15.06 24.02
N LYS A 504 17.42 13.97 24.71
CA LYS A 504 18.77 13.76 25.26
C LYS A 504 19.48 12.59 24.59
N PRO A 505 20.79 12.67 24.31
CA PRO A 505 21.55 11.53 23.80
C PRO A 505 21.53 10.36 24.80
N LEU A 506 21.55 9.14 24.28
CA LEU A 506 21.65 7.94 25.11
C LEU A 506 23.09 7.83 25.64
N THR A 507 23.26 7.89 26.96
CA THR A 507 24.57 7.76 27.61
C THR A 507 24.68 6.43 28.35
N ARG A 508 25.90 5.92 28.51
CA ARG A 508 26.18 4.74 29.35
C ARG A 508 25.63 4.90 30.77
N LYS A 509 25.79 6.09 31.36
CA LYS A 509 25.27 6.44 32.69
C LYS A 509 23.75 6.33 32.75
N ALA A 510 23.04 6.73 31.69
CA ALA A 510 21.58 6.59 31.62
C ALA A 510 21.16 5.10 31.63
N ILE A 511 21.83 4.26 30.85
CA ILE A 511 21.59 2.80 30.81
C ILE A 511 21.88 2.16 32.16
N GLN A 512 23.03 2.46 32.78
CA GLN A 512 23.40 1.94 34.09
C GLN A 512 22.39 2.36 35.17
N THR A 513 22.00 3.63 35.18
CA THR A 513 21.03 4.15 36.15
C THR A 513 19.66 3.48 35.97
N PHE A 514 19.22 3.30 34.73
CA PHE A 514 18.00 2.56 34.42
C PHE A 514 18.07 1.13 34.96
N SER A 515 19.10 0.37 34.62
CA SER A 515 19.29 -1.02 35.07
C SER A 515 19.35 -1.14 36.61
N ILE A 516 20.08 -0.25 37.29
CA ILE A 516 20.20 -0.26 38.76
C ILE A 516 18.85 0.04 39.42
N LYS A 517 18.17 1.10 38.97
CA LYS A 517 16.85 1.46 39.53
C LYS A 517 15.83 0.37 39.26
N SER A 518 15.75 -0.17 38.04
CA SER A 518 14.82 -1.24 37.69
C SER A 518 15.11 -2.54 38.43
N ASN A 519 16.38 -2.89 38.68
CA ASN A 519 16.75 -4.01 39.52
C ASN A 519 16.23 -3.83 40.97
N ALA A 520 16.47 -2.66 41.57
CA ALA A 520 15.96 -2.37 42.91
C ALA A 520 14.43 -2.44 43.01
N LEU A 521 13.71 -2.03 41.96
CA LEU A 521 12.26 -2.18 41.87
C LEU A 521 11.82 -3.65 41.82
N ILE A 522 12.51 -4.48 41.02
CA ILE A 522 12.20 -5.91 40.94
C ILE A 522 12.44 -6.58 42.30
N GLU A 523 13.59 -6.36 42.93
CA GLU A 523 13.92 -6.98 44.22
C GLU A 523 12.96 -6.54 45.34
N ARG A 524 12.44 -5.30 45.30
CA ARG A 524 11.42 -4.82 46.24
C ARG A 524 10.10 -5.59 46.12
N GLU A 525 9.66 -5.88 44.90
CA GLU A 525 8.36 -6.52 44.65
C GLU A 525 8.46 -8.07 44.60
N LYS A 526 9.67 -8.61 44.50
CA LYS A 526 9.96 -10.04 44.40
C LYS A 526 9.30 -10.90 45.48
N PRO A 527 9.32 -10.54 46.80
CA PRO A 527 8.69 -11.34 47.85
C PRO A 527 7.18 -11.54 47.63
N ALA A 528 6.50 -10.55 47.05
CA ALA A 528 5.07 -10.63 46.76
C ALA A 528 4.75 -11.51 45.54
N LEU A 529 5.76 -11.89 44.75
CA LEU A 529 5.62 -12.66 43.51
C LEU A 529 6.23 -14.07 43.60
N GLU A 530 6.88 -14.42 44.71
CA GLU A 530 7.58 -15.71 44.92
C GLU A 530 6.70 -16.93 44.68
N LEU A 531 5.41 -16.86 45.04
CA LEU A 531 4.45 -17.95 44.84
C LEU A 531 4.00 -18.11 43.38
N HIS A 532 4.39 -17.19 42.49
CA HIS A 532 4.02 -17.16 41.08
C HIS A 532 5.25 -17.44 40.21
N ARG A 533 5.63 -18.72 40.11
CA ARG A 533 6.81 -19.18 39.34
C ARG A 533 6.92 -18.60 37.93
N GLY A 534 5.79 -18.41 37.24
CA GLY A 534 5.76 -17.83 35.90
C GLY A 534 6.11 -16.33 35.85
N CYS A 535 5.87 -15.57 36.92
CA CYS A 535 6.34 -14.19 37.05
C CYS A 535 7.81 -14.16 37.46
N MET A 536 8.19 -15.00 38.42
CA MET A 536 9.58 -15.09 38.92
C MET A 536 10.58 -15.40 37.80
N GLY A 537 10.29 -16.38 36.94
CA GLY A 537 11.18 -16.69 35.82
C GLY A 537 11.40 -15.52 34.84
N ILE A 538 10.37 -14.68 34.63
CA ILE A 538 10.49 -13.47 33.81
C ILE A 538 11.39 -12.45 34.51
N LEU A 539 11.15 -12.20 35.80
CA LEU A 539 11.92 -11.24 36.60
C LEU A 539 13.40 -11.64 36.72
N ASP A 540 13.70 -12.91 36.94
CA ASP A 540 15.08 -13.42 37.02
C ASP A 540 15.82 -13.23 35.67
N THR A 541 15.11 -13.41 34.55
CA THR A 541 15.67 -13.16 33.22
C THR A 541 15.91 -11.65 33.00
N MET A 542 14.98 -10.79 33.42
CA MET A 542 15.16 -9.33 33.37
C MET A 542 16.37 -8.88 34.20
N LEU A 543 16.55 -9.42 35.41
CA LEU A 543 17.71 -9.14 36.26
C LEU A 543 19.02 -9.56 35.57
N THR A 544 19.01 -10.69 34.86
CA THR A 544 20.15 -11.17 34.08
C THR A 544 20.49 -10.21 32.92
N ILE A 545 19.48 -9.68 32.23
CA ILE A 545 19.67 -8.67 31.18
C ILE A 545 20.24 -7.37 31.78
N PHE A 546 19.69 -6.90 32.89
CA PHE A 546 20.20 -5.70 33.57
C PHE A 546 21.67 -5.88 34.00
N ALA A 547 22.02 -7.04 34.56
CA ALA A 547 23.41 -7.36 34.90
C ALA A 547 24.31 -7.41 33.65
N SER A 548 23.80 -7.91 32.53
CA SER A 548 24.53 -7.96 31.25
C SER A 548 24.80 -6.56 30.70
N LEU A 549 23.80 -5.66 30.78
CA LEU A 549 23.92 -4.26 30.37
C LEU A 549 24.89 -3.45 31.25
N VAL A 550 25.07 -3.83 32.52
CA VAL A 550 25.90 -3.09 33.49
C VAL A 550 27.31 -3.67 33.65
N VAL A 551 27.45 -5.00 33.76
CA VAL A 551 28.66 -5.67 34.27
C VAL A 551 29.36 -6.52 33.21
N PHE A 552 28.64 -7.48 32.62
CA PHE A 552 29.28 -8.50 31.78
C PHE A 552 29.67 -7.98 30.40
N TYR A 553 28.85 -7.12 29.79
CA TYR A 553 29.17 -6.65 28.45
C TYR A 553 30.38 -5.70 28.42
N PRO A 554 30.52 -4.69 29.30
CA PRO A 554 31.72 -3.86 29.33
C PRO A 554 33.00 -4.67 29.59
N ALA A 555 32.94 -5.69 30.46
CA ALA A 555 34.08 -6.56 30.74
C ALA A 555 34.46 -7.45 29.54
N VAL A 556 33.46 -8.07 28.88
CA VAL A 556 33.67 -8.89 27.68
C VAL A 556 34.13 -8.05 26.50
N TYR A 557 33.58 -6.85 26.32
CA TYR A 557 33.97 -5.92 25.26
C TYR A 557 35.41 -5.42 25.43
N LEU A 558 35.80 -4.99 26.64
CA LEU A 558 37.19 -4.59 26.93
C LEU A 558 38.17 -5.75 26.68
N TYR A 559 37.78 -6.97 27.05
CA TYR A 559 38.58 -8.17 26.80
C TYR A 559 38.71 -8.47 25.29
N GLN A 560 37.60 -8.45 24.55
CA GLN A 560 37.58 -8.69 23.09
C GLN A 560 38.40 -7.63 22.33
N LYS A 561 38.25 -6.35 22.69
CA LYS A 561 39.00 -5.22 22.11
C LYS A 561 40.50 -5.35 22.36
N ASN A 562 40.91 -5.67 23.59
CA ASN A 562 42.32 -5.83 23.94
C ASN A 562 42.97 -7.10 23.37
N LYS A 563 42.17 -8.10 22.97
CA LYS A 563 42.65 -9.40 22.47
C LYS A 563 42.36 -9.64 20.99
N ASN A 564 41.75 -8.68 20.28
CA ASN A 564 41.37 -8.79 18.88
C ASN A 564 40.48 -10.03 18.59
N VAL A 565 39.60 -10.38 19.52
CA VAL A 565 38.73 -11.57 19.45
C VAL A 565 37.35 -11.17 18.93
N THR A 566 36.86 -11.87 17.90
CA THR A 566 35.62 -11.56 17.17
C THR A 566 34.39 -12.40 17.55
N HIS A 567 34.48 -13.33 18.51
CA HIS A 567 33.36 -14.22 18.90
C HIS A 567 32.84 -13.95 20.32
N SER A 568 31.52 -14.10 20.52
CA SER A 568 30.82 -13.89 21.79
C SER A 568 30.93 -15.10 22.72
N PHE A 569 31.39 -14.87 23.95
CA PHE A 569 31.39 -15.86 25.03
C PHE A 569 30.10 -15.72 25.84
N PHE A 570 29.20 -16.69 25.81
CA PHE A 570 28.25 -16.86 26.92
C PHE A 570 28.02 -18.35 27.20
N ASN A 571 28.52 -18.79 28.36
CA ASN A 571 27.89 -19.85 29.14
C ASN A 571 27.98 -19.48 30.62
N THR A 572 26.90 -19.71 31.35
CA THR A 572 26.57 -19.19 32.68
C THR A 572 27.36 -19.85 33.80
N ASP A 573 28.20 -19.08 34.50
CA ASP A 573 28.54 -19.28 35.92
C ASP A 573 29.47 -18.16 36.40
N SER A 574 28.94 -17.06 36.95
CA SER A 574 29.80 -16.02 37.57
C SER A 574 29.06 -14.92 38.35
N GLY A 575 28.18 -15.29 39.29
CA GLY A 575 27.69 -14.32 40.28
C GLY A 575 28.80 -13.77 41.19
N ILE A 576 29.82 -14.59 41.50
CA ILE A 576 30.88 -14.23 42.45
C ILE A 576 32.07 -13.52 41.75
N LYS A 577 32.38 -13.88 40.50
CA LYS A 577 33.45 -13.20 39.72
C LYS A 577 33.03 -11.80 39.26
N ALA A 578 31.72 -11.53 39.17
CA ALA A 578 31.20 -10.21 38.80
C ALA A 578 31.58 -9.12 39.82
N GLN A 579 31.53 -9.43 41.12
CA GLN A 579 31.78 -8.45 42.18
C GLN A 579 33.24 -7.96 42.23
N ASP A 580 34.20 -8.88 42.09
CA ASP A 580 35.64 -8.55 42.07
C ASP A 580 36.06 -7.84 40.77
N THR A 581 35.34 -8.12 39.69
CA THR A 581 35.56 -7.49 38.38
C THR A 581 35.01 -6.05 38.36
N ILE A 582 33.92 -5.75 39.09
CA ILE A 582 33.36 -4.40 39.23
C ILE A 582 34.35 -3.44 39.90
N VAL A 583 35.01 -3.86 40.98
CA VAL A 583 36.02 -3.03 41.69
C VAL A 583 37.26 -2.77 40.83
N THR A 584 37.55 -3.68 39.89
CA THR A 584 38.67 -3.56 38.95
C THR A 584 38.31 -2.75 37.70
N LEU A 585 37.04 -2.83 37.24
CA LEU A 585 36.53 -2.05 36.10
C LEU A 585 36.31 -0.58 36.46
N ASP A 586 35.90 -0.25 37.69
CA ASP A 586 35.77 1.15 38.14
C ASP A 586 37.11 1.92 38.06
N LYS A 587 38.26 1.21 38.01
CA LYS A 587 39.59 1.81 37.79
C LYS A 587 40.02 1.90 36.32
N LEU A 588 39.31 1.24 35.40
CA LEU A 588 39.63 1.15 33.97
C LEU A 588 38.59 1.85 33.08
N ILE A 589 37.41 2.18 33.62
CA ILE A 589 36.26 2.73 32.89
C ILE A 589 36.37 4.24 32.59
N ASP A 590 37.26 4.98 33.26
CA ASP A 590 37.39 6.43 33.04
C ASP A 590 37.97 6.81 31.66
N ASP A 591 38.52 5.85 30.89
CA ASP A 591 39.25 6.14 29.64
C ASP A 591 38.65 5.56 28.35
N VAL A 592 37.49 4.89 28.38
CA VAL A 592 36.89 4.32 27.16
C VAL A 592 35.38 4.53 27.13
N ASP A 593 34.96 5.60 26.45
CA ASP A 593 33.56 5.82 26.14
C ASP A 593 33.18 5.07 24.85
N ASP A 594 32.26 4.12 24.97
CA ASP A 594 31.68 3.37 23.84
C ASP A 594 30.49 4.09 23.21
N PHE A 595 30.10 5.24 23.77
CA PHE A 595 29.15 6.19 23.21
C PHE A 595 29.88 7.53 23.09
N PRO A 596 30.12 8.07 21.89
CA PRO A 596 30.96 9.26 21.75
C PRO A 596 30.35 10.46 22.48
N ASP A 597 31.11 11.04 23.40
CA ASP A 597 30.97 12.45 23.74
C ASP A 597 31.50 13.29 22.54
N ASP A 598 30.63 14.17 22.05
CA ASP A 598 30.90 15.29 21.13
C ASP A 598 31.72 15.01 19.86
N LYS A 599 31.00 14.71 18.78
CA LYS A 599 31.28 15.36 17.49
C LYS A 599 30.02 16.02 16.96
N ILE A 600 29.98 17.33 17.15
CA ILE A 600 29.19 18.25 16.33
C ILE A 600 29.64 18.02 14.88
N CYS A 601 28.88 17.23 14.12
CA CYS A 601 28.92 17.29 12.67
C CYS A 601 27.98 18.41 12.25
N ALA A 602 28.56 19.50 11.76
CA ALA A 602 27.85 20.51 10.99
C ALA A 602 27.13 19.85 9.80
N GLU A 603 25.95 20.38 9.49
CA GLU A 603 25.08 20.03 8.35
C GLU A 603 25.85 19.96 7.02
N PRO A 604 25.35 19.16 6.07
CA PRO A 604 24.34 19.68 5.14
C PRO A 604 23.04 18.87 5.08
#